data_AF-A0A9E3R9L5-F1
#
_entry.id   AF-A0A9E3R9L5-F1
#
_cell.length_a   1.000
_cell.length_b   1.000
_cell.length_c   1.000
_cell.angle_alpha   90.00
_cell.angle_beta   90.00
_cell.angle_gamma   90.00
#
_symmetry.space_group_name_H-M   'P 1'
#
loop_
_entity.id
_entity.type
_entity.pdbx_description
1 polymer ?
#
loop_
_entity_poly.entity_id
_entity_poly.type
_entity_poly.pdbx_seq_one_letter_code
_entity_poly.pdbx_strand_id
1 'polypeptide(L)'
;MSAVAWIEAASPDAPERLVARVRDILAGNPAWAALPVPEALVEAADVLLDLVLAEGDGPARDRALDLLAADACVTWAFEAAADDPSALAARARDTMARLAKAVA
;
A
#
# COMPACT_ATOMS: atom_id res chain seq x y z
N MET A 1 -8.31 -18.90 1.43
CA MET A 1 -7.14 -18.23 0.80
C MET A 1 -6.46 -17.41 1.88
N SER A 2 -5.13 -17.46 2.01
CA SER A 2 -4.42 -16.62 3.01
C SER A 2 -4.27 -15.18 2.51
N ALA A 3 -4.00 -14.24 3.41
CA ALA A 3 -3.75 -12.85 3.04
C ALA A 3 -2.55 -12.70 2.09
N VAL A 4 -1.47 -13.44 2.31
CA VAL A 4 -0.29 -13.46 1.42
C VAL A 4 -0.67 -13.94 0.02
N ALA A 5 -1.39 -15.06 -0.10
CA ALA A 5 -1.81 -15.59 -1.40
C ALA A 5 -2.79 -14.63 -2.12
N TRP A 6 -3.60 -13.91 -1.36
CA TRP A 6 -4.47 -12.87 -1.93
C TRP A 6 -3.67 -11.68 -2.46
N ILE A 7 -2.68 -11.16 -1.71
CA ILE A 7 -1.81 -10.06 -2.15
C ILE A 7 -1.10 -10.41 -3.46
N GLU A 8 -0.51 -11.60 -3.53
CA GLU A 8 0.21 -12.09 -4.72
C GLU A 8 -0.71 -12.18 -5.95
N ALA A 9 -1.98 -12.54 -5.76
CA ALA A 9 -2.96 -12.61 -6.84
C ALA A 9 -3.56 -11.24 -7.21
N ALA A 10 -3.79 -10.37 -6.23
CA ALA A 10 -4.46 -9.08 -6.39
C ALA A 10 -3.54 -7.98 -6.93
N SER A 11 -2.23 -8.13 -6.81
CA SER A 11 -1.26 -7.10 -7.22
C SER A 11 0.01 -7.74 -7.80
N PRO A 12 -0.07 -8.36 -8.99
CA PRO A 12 1.05 -9.07 -9.61
C PRO A 12 2.24 -8.15 -9.94
N ASP A 13 2.00 -6.85 -10.12
CA ASP A 13 3.02 -5.84 -10.41
C ASP A 13 3.48 -5.07 -9.16
N ALA A 14 3.10 -5.52 -7.96
CA ALA A 14 3.52 -4.88 -6.72
C ALA A 14 5.05 -4.99 -6.53
N PRO A 15 5.72 -3.93 -6.04
CA PRO A 15 7.13 -3.99 -5.69
C PRO A 15 7.43 -5.12 -4.70
N GLU A 16 8.44 -5.94 -4.99
CA GLU A 16 8.79 -7.12 -4.20
C GLU A 16 9.04 -6.78 -2.72
N ARG A 17 9.71 -5.65 -2.45
CA ARG A 17 10.00 -5.19 -1.08
C ARG A 17 8.74 -4.82 -0.31
N LEU A 18 7.71 -4.30 -0.98
CA LEU A 18 6.42 -4.01 -0.37
C LEU A 18 5.73 -5.31 0.05
N VAL A 19 5.67 -6.30 -0.86
CA VAL A 19 5.09 -7.61 -0.57
C VAL A 19 5.85 -8.33 0.54
N ALA A 20 7.19 -8.30 0.49
CA ALA A 20 8.05 -8.87 1.52
C ALA A 20 7.77 -8.22 2.89
N ARG A 21 7.65 -6.89 2.95
CA ARG A 21 7.37 -6.18 4.20
C ARG A 21 6.05 -6.61 4.82
N VAL A 22 4.98 -6.74 4.02
CA VAL A 22 3.68 -7.20 4.52
C VAL A 22 3.74 -8.66 4.93
N ARG A 23 4.46 -9.51 4.18
CA ARG A 23 4.67 -10.93 4.52
C ARG A 23 5.38 -11.09 5.86
N ASP A 24 6.41 -10.28 6.14
CA ASP A 24 7.15 -10.33 7.40
C ASP A 24 6.25 -10.00 8.59
N ILE A 25 5.39 -8.97 8.46
CA ILE A 25 4.42 -8.60 9.51
C ILE A 25 3.41 -9.72 9.75
N LEU A 26 2.86 -10.31 8.69
CA LEU A 26 1.91 -11.43 8.81
C LEU A 26 2.58 -12.68 9.41
N ALA A 27 3.81 -12.99 9.02
CA ALA A 27 4.57 -14.14 9.54
C ALA A 27 4.94 -13.98 11.02
N GLY A 28 5.19 -12.74 11.47
CA GLY A 28 5.42 -12.42 12.88
C GLY A 28 4.19 -12.60 13.78
N ASN A 29 3.00 -12.73 13.20
CA ASN A 29 1.73 -12.77 13.91
C ASN A 29 0.89 -14.00 13.51
N PRO A 30 1.31 -15.23 13.89
CA PRO A 30 0.69 -16.47 13.41
C PRO A 30 -0.79 -16.63 13.81
N ALA A 31 -1.25 -15.96 14.87
CA ALA A 31 -2.65 -15.95 15.27
C ALA A 31 -3.58 -15.38 14.18
N TRP A 32 -3.07 -14.48 13.33
CA TRP A 32 -3.86 -13.84 12.27
C TRP A 32 -4.12 -14.74 11.07
N ALA A 33 -3.45 -15.89 10.97
CA ALA A 33 -3.71 -16.86 9.91
C ALA A 33 -5.15 -17.39 9.91
N ALA A 34 -5.84 -17.31 11.05
CA ALA A 34 -7.24 -17.70 11.21
C ALA A 34 -8.24 -16.58 10.85
N LEU A 35 -7.77 -15.33 10.68
CA LEU A 35 -8.63 -14.19 10.36
C LEU A 35 -9.05 -14.18 8.88
N PRO A 36 -10.23 -13.63 8.56
CA PRO A 36 -10.56 -13.23 7.19
C PRO A 36 -9.48 -12.31 6.60
N VAL A 37 -9.22 -12.42 5.29
CA VAL A 37 -8.16 -11.66 4.61
C VAL A 37 -8.24 -10.15 4.89
N PRO A 38 -9.40 -9.47 4.77
CA PRO A 38 -9.48 -8.03 5.06
C PRO A 38 -9.07 -7.70 6.50
N GLU A 39 -9.47 -8.51 7.48
CA GLU A 39 -9.15 -8.31 8.90
C GLU A 39 -7.65 -8.50 9.16
N ALA A 40 -7.04 -9.55 8.61
CA ALA A 40 -5.60 -9.77 8.71
C ALA A 40 -4.76 -8.63 8.09
N LEU A 41 -5.27 -8.01 7.02
CA LEU A 41 -4.62 -6.86 6.38
C LEU A 41 -4.79 -5.57 7.21
N VAL A 42 -5.93 -5.37 7.87
CA VAL A 42 -6.13 -4.26 8.81
C VAL A 42 -5.19 -4.38 10.00
N GLU A 43 -5.09 -5.56 10.62
CA GLU A 43 -4.15 -5.81 11.74
C GLU A 43 -2.69 -5.55 11.33
N ALA A 44 -2.30 -5.98 10.11
CA ALA A 44 -0.98 -5.69 9.58
C ALA A 44 -0.75 -4.19 9.33
N ALA A 45 -1.78 -3.46 8.89
CA ALA A 45 -1.71 -2.02 8.67
C ALA A 45 -1.53 -1.26 9.99
N ASP A 46 -2.25 -1.65 11.05
CA ASP A 46 -2.14 -1.04 12.37
C ASP A 46 -0.73 -1.20 12.94
N VAL A 47 -0.14 -2.41 12.85
CA VAL A 47 1.26 -2.62 13.28
C VAL A 47 2.24 -1.78 12.47
N LEU A 48 2.06 -1.67 11.15
CA LEU A 48 2.92 -0.84 10.32
C LEU A 48 2.79 0.65 10.66
N LEU A 49 1.58 1.11 10.97
CA LEU A 49 1.34 2.49 11.39
C LEU A 49 1.98 2.78 12.75
N ASP A 50 1.83 1.88 13.73
CA ASP A 50 2.46 2.02 15.05
C ASP A 50 3.98 2.13 14.94
N LEU A 51 4.60 1.37 14.03
CA LEU A 51 6.03 1.47 13.76
C LEU A 51 6.43 2.85 13.22
N VAL A 52 5.66 3.39 12.27
CA VAL A 52 5.90 4.75 11.73
C VAL A 52 5.65 5.82 12.80
N LEU A 53 4.64 5.64 13.64
CA LEU A 53 4.34 6.57 14.74
C LEU A 53 5.41 6.55 15.83
N ALA A 54 6.00 5.40 16.12
CA ALA A 54 7.07 5.23 17.11
C ALA A 54 8.39 5.91 16.68
N GLU A 55 8.64 6.08 15.38
CA GLU A 55 9.84 6.79 14.88
C GLU A 55 9.80 8.31 15.17
N GLY A 56 8.63 8.87 15.48
CA GLY A 56 8.46 10.30 15.78
C GLY A 56 8.52 11.20 14.55
N ASP A 57 8.64 12.52 14.77
CA ASP A 57 8.76 13.51 13.70
C ASP A 57 10.18 13.55 13.12
N GLY A 58 10.30 13.78 11.81
CA GLY A 58 11.60 13.95 11.15
C GLY A 58 11.56 13.69 9.63
N PRO A 59 12.72 13.72 8.96
CA PRO A 59 12.81 13.62 7.50
C PRO A 59 12.22 12.33 6.91
N ALA A 60 12.15 11.24 7.69
CA ALA A 60 11.48 10.01 7.29
C ALA A 60 9.95 10.16 7.26
N ARG A 61 9.38 10.83 8.27
CA ARG A 61 7.95 11.13 8.36
C ARG A 61 7.50 12.11 7.28
N ASP A 62 8.31 13.13 6.98
CA ASP A 62 8.03 14.07 5.89
C ASP A 62 7.96 13.34 4.54
N ARG A 63 8.90 12.42 4.27
CA ARG A 63 8.87 11.59 3.05
C ARG A 63 7.69 10.63 3.01
N ALA A 64 7.30 10.05 4.15
CA ALA A 64 6.12 9.21 4.25
C ALA A 64 4.85 10.02 3.95
N LEU A 65 4.77 11.26 4.44
CA LEU A 65 3.68 12.19 4.13
C LEU A 65 3.66 12.55 2.64
N ASP A 66 4.81 12.84 2.03
CA ASP A 66 4.90 13.11 0.59
C ASP A 66 4.41 11.91 -0.25
N LEU A 67 4.74 10.68 0.16
CA LEU A 67 4.26 9.46 -0.50
C LEU A 67 2.75 9.28 -0.34
N LEU A 68 2.20 9.50 0.86
CA LEU A 68 0.76 9.46 1.11
C LEU A 68 0.01 10.54 0.32
N ALA A 69 0.57 11.74 0.24
CA ALA A 69 0.00 12.84 -0.55
C ALA A 69 -0.01 12.48 -2.04
N ALA A 70 1.05 11.87 -2.56
CA ALA A 70 1.11 11.42 -3.94
C ALA A 70 0.07 10.33 -4.23
N ASP A 71 -0.11 9.35 -3.33
CA ASP A 71 -1.15 8.32 -3.42
C ASP A 71 -2.57 8.92 -3.40
N ALA A 72 -2.83 9.83 -2.47
CA ALA A 72 -4.10 10.56 -2.38
C ALA A 72 -4.39 11.36 -3.66
N CYS A 73 -3.39 12.06 -4.21
CA CYS A 73 -3.55 12.78 -5.47
C CYS A 73 -3.94 11.86 -6.64
N VAL A 74 -3.38 10.65 -6.72
CA VAL A 74 -3.75 9.66 -7.75
C VAL A 74 -5.18 9.19 -7.54
N THR A 75 -5.54 8.84 -6.31
CA THR A 75 -6.89 8.41 -5.94
C THR A 75 -7.92 9.49 -6.28
N TRP A 76 -7.70 10.74 -5.86
CA TRP A 76 -8.59 11.86 -6.16
C TRP A 76 -8.63 12.19 -7.65
N ALA A 77 -7.54 12.01 -8.39
CA ALA A 77 -7.56 12.19 -9.84
C ALA A 77 -8.50 11.16 -10.49
N PHE A 78 -8.48 9.90 -10.04
CA PHE A 78 -9.40 8.86 -10.50
C PHE A 78 -10.85 9.15 -10.11
N GLU A 79 -11.10 9.56 -8.87
CA GLU A 79 -12.42 9.95 -8.40
C GLU A 79 -12.97 11.13 -9.22
N ALA A 80 -12.15 12.15 -9.48
CA ALA A 80 -12.51 13.29 -10.32
C ALA A 80 -12.73 12.90 -11.79
N ALA A 81 -12.02 11.89 -12.30
CA ALA A 81 -12.21 11.36 -13.64
C ALA A 81 -13.36 10.35 -13.75
N ALA A 82 -14.01 9.96 -12.65
CA ALA A 82 -15.19 9.10 -12.72
C ALA A 82 -16.34 9.76 -13.51
N ASP A 83 -16.34 11.10 -13.59
CA ASP A 83 -17.28 11.89 -14.40
C ASP A 83 -16.90 11.95 -15.91
N ASP A 84 -15.62 11.74 -16.29
CA ASP A 84 -15.12 11.56 -17.67
C ASP A 84 -13.90 10.61 -17.71
N PRO A 85 -14.13 9.29 -17.86
CA PRO A 85 -13.09 8.27 -17.71
C PRO A 85 -12.01 8.28 -18.81
N SER A 86 -12.24 8.97 -19.93
CA SER A 86 -11.40 8.90 -21.12
C SER A 86 -10.06 9.63 -20.97
N ALA A 87 -9.93 10.52 -19.98
CA ALA A 87 -8.78 11.42 -19.84
C ALA A 87 -7.62 10.88 -18.96
N LEU A 88 -7.83 9.83 -18.14
CA LEU A 88 -6.96 9.58 -16.98
C LEU A 88 -6.22 8.24 -16.94
N ALA A 89 -6.71 7.19 -17.59
CA ALA A 89 -6.19 5.83 -17.44
C ALA A 89 -4.69 5.69 -17.81
N ALA A 90 -4.21 6.45 -18.80
CA ALA A 90 -2.80 6.43 -19.20
C ALA A 90 -1.88 7.13 -18.19
N ARG A 91 -2.29 8.28 -17.64
CA ARG A 91 -1.51 9.06 -16.66
C ARG A 91 -1.42 8.36 -15.31
N ALA A 92 -2.48 7.67 -14.92
CA ALA A 92 -2.49 6.97 -13.64
C ALA A 92 -1.61 5.72 -13.63
N ARG A 93 -1.57 4.94 -14.73
CA ARG A 93 -0.60 3.84 -14.86
C ARG A 93 0.84 4.31 -14.74
N ASP A 94 1.18 5.45 -15.36
CA ASP A 94 2.53 6.03 -15.25
C ASP A 94 2.83 6.49 -13.82
N THR A 95 1.85 7.09 -13.12
CA THR A 95 2.04 7.54 -11.74
C THR A 95 2.18 6.36 -10.77
N MET A 96 1.36 5.32 -10.91
CA MET A 96 1.49 4.09 -10.13
C MET A 96 2.86 3.41 -10.36
N ALA A 97 3.34 3.37 -11.60
CA ALA A 97 4.68 2.87 -11.91
C ALA A 97 5.80 3.70 -11.25
N ARG A 98 5.61 5.02 -11.07
CA ARG A 98 6.56 5.88 -10.38
C ARG A 98 6.52 5.71 -8.86
N LEU A 99 5.32 5.54 -8.27
CA LEU A 99 5.16 5.20 -6.86
C LEU A 99 5.81 3.84 -6.55
N ALA A 100 5.61 2.85 -7.42
CA ALA A 100 6.24 1.54 -7.31
C ALA A 100 7.78 1.63 -7.25
N LYS A 101 8.40 2.54 -8.01
CA LYS A 101 9.86 2.78 -7.97
C LYS A 101 10.35 3.37 -6.65
N ALA A 102 9.52 4.10 -5.91
CA ALA A 102 9.93 4.70 -4.64
C ALA A 102 10.16 3.64 -3.54
N VAL A 103 9.62 2.43 -3.73
CA VAL A 103 9.69 1.32 -2.78
C VAL A 103 10.35 0.06 -3.37
N ALA A 104 10.86 0.12 -4.61
CA ALA A 104 11.70 -0.91 -5.23
C ALA A 104 13.14 -0.87 -4.67
#